data_AF-A0A7X7BAR9-F1
#
_entry.id   AF-A0A7X7BAR9-F1
#
_cell.length_a   1.000
_cell.length_b   1.000
_cell.length_c   1.000
_cell.angle_alpha   90.00
_cell.angle_beta   90.00
_cell.angle_gamma   90.00
#
_symmetry.space_group_name_H-M   'P 1'
#
loop_
_entity.id
_entity.type
_entity.pdbx_description
1 polymer ?
#
loop_
_entity_poly.entity_id
_entity_poly.type
_entity_poly.pdbx_seq_one_letter_code
_entity_poly.pdbx_strand_id
1 'polypeptide(L)'
;MKMLAFLLSAGLSVSFSAQCAHAAPAFTPLPLGTGATTAFADRQADDRQGGWTDQGGNDLSVMKPGTLKISGIPFSILNDAETGGKSCVVLGGPQRSYLTQTANVPVDNVQGAYLYLLHGAAWCPPAKEQKMTGVLFVDYADGSTSEFHVRCGRDVADWAKPDAYKNAVRVWTAYNNNTQVSLFASKFKLKGLAVKAVRLEARDSAWMVAAMTLGDDTRIAGIKKRLTLDKTYTAPALAAPLPAVPARTAPKNIILVIGDGMGAGAVKLTALYQHKAEGRLVMEQLPVAGDCHTVSLGSNVTDSAAASTALATGVKTKNGHLGLDPDKRRLTSVAELARQQGRAVGIITSDAITGATPSGFYAHVGSRSYYSQVATFAAACGYEVLIGNANGKAWFAPKDKGGKRDDTRDVLGEMEAAGYAVIENHEAFEQAPSGRRVLGFMAKGTLDNETCLSRLTDAALARLSRNDKGFFMMVECTITDGGGHGNNPELTVRGTLQVDWAVHSAVEYARQHGDTLVLVTADHETGALTSNLTDGKLAIDYATTSHTDMPVRIFAYGPGAERFGGTIDNTDIAKTVASLWSLTLPPPGAVQDDPAK
;
A
#
# COMPACT_ATOMS: atom_id res chain seq x y z
N MET A 1 -11.60 -49.40 -57.81
CA MET A 1 -10.64 -50.18 -58.61
C MET A 1 -9.46 -49.26 -58.95
N LYS A 2 -8.25 -49.67 -58.55
CA LYS A 2 -6.89 -49.17 -58.90
C LYS A 2 -6.48 -47.76 -58.41
N MET A 3 -5.62 -47.61 -57.40
CA MET A 3 -4.15 -47.82 -57.25
C MET A 3 -3.26 -46.67 -57.74
N LEU A 4 -2.57 -46.06 -56.75
CA LEU A 4 -1.14 -45.67 -56.66
C LEU A 4 -0.46 -44.72 -57.68
N ALA A 5 0.34 -43.80 -57.09
CA ALA A 5 1.65 -43.21 -57.52
C ALA A 5 1.61 -41.67 -57.40
N PHE A 6 2.60 -40.91 -56.94
CA PHE A 6 3.93 -41.11 -56.35
C PHE A 6 4.29 -39.74 -55.73
N LEU A 7 5.11 -39.71 -54.68
CA LEU A 7 5.73 -38.50 -54.13
C LEU A 7 6.69 -37.85 -55.14
N LEU A 8 6.74 -36.50 -55.21
CA LEU A 8 8.00 -35.72 -55.10
C LEU A 8 7.80 -34.19 -55.14
N SER A 9 8.34 -33.53 -54.11
CA SER A 9 9.08 -32.25 -54.12
C SER A 9 8.44 -31.01 -54.75
N ALA A 10 8.10 -30.03 -53.90
CA ALA A 10 8.91 -28.84 -53.66
C ALA A 10 8.05 -27.85 -52.87
N GLY A 11 8.45 -27.59 -51.62
CA GLY A 11 7.79 -26.61 -50.77
C GLY A 11 8.04 -25.19 -51.28
N LEU A 12 6.95 -24.47 -51.55
CA LEU A 12 6.92 -23.01 -51.54
C LEU A 12 5.68 -22.58 -50.76
N SER A 13 5.77 -22.58 -49.43
CA SER A 13 4.83 -21.86 -48.57
C SER A 13 5.26 -20.40 -48.55
N VAL A 14 4.60 -19.56 -49.33
CA VAL A 14 4.75 -18.10 -49.26
C VAL A 14 4.05 -17.64 -47.98
N SER A 15 4.84 -17.48 -46.91
CA SER A 15 4.40 -16.80 -45.68
C SER A 15 4.34 -15.30 -45.95
N PHE A 16 3.13 -14.74 -46.00
CA PHE A 16 2.90 -13.29 -45.88
C PHE A 16 3.15 -12.87 -44.42
N SER A 17 4.41 -12.76 -44.02
CA SER A 17 4.79 -12.02 -42.82
C SER A 17 5.06 -10.58 -43.23
N ALA A 18 4.05 -9.72 -43.10
CA ALA A 18 4.24 -8.27 -43.08
C ALA A 18 5.00 -7.91 -41.79
N GLN A 19 6.32 -8.07 -41.81
CA GLN A 19 7.20 -7.48 -40.81
C GLN A 19 7.17 -5.96 -41.01
N CYS A 20 6.27 -5.28 -40.29
CA CYS A 20 6.53 -3.90 -39.90
C CYS A 20 7.69 -3.92 -38.90
N ALA A 21 8.92 -4.02 -39.41
CA ALA A 21 10.10 -3.72 -38.63
C ALA A 21 10.03 -2.23 -38.27
N HIS A 22 9.45 -1.90 -37.12
CA HIS A 22 9.70 -0.60 -36.50
C HIS A 22 11.21 -0.52 -36.26
N ALA A 23 11.86 0.45 -36.89
CA ALA A 23 13.26 0.73 -36.62
C ALA A 23 13.43 0.91 -35.11
N ALA A 24 14.49 0.32 -34.54
CA ALA A 24 14.81 0.52 -33.13
C ALA A 24 14.95 2.03 -32.86
N PRO A 25 14.45 2.54 -31.72
CA PRO A 25 14.52 3.96 -31.41
C PRO A 25 15.97 4.45 -31.42
N ALA A 26 16.21 5.56 -32.11
CA ALA A 26 17.52 6.15 -32.28
C ALA A 26 17.83 7.14 -31.15
N PHE A 27 19.05 7.09 -30.63
CA PHE A 27 19.52 7.99 -29.58
C PHE A 27 20.92 8.52 -29.87
N THR A 28 21.16 9.77 -29.51
CA THR A 28 22.44 10.44 -29.61
C THR A 28 22.78 11.08 -28.27
N PRO A 29 23.69 10.47 -27.47
CA PRO A 29 24.24 11.12 -26.28
C PRO A 29 24.90 12.44 -26.68
N LEU A 30 24.64 13.50 -25.91
CA LEU A 30 25.27 14.79 -26.10
C LEU A 30 26.43 14.93 -25.13
N PRO A 31 27.68 15.11 -25.59
CA PRO A 31 28.77 15.47 -24.70
C PRO A 31 28.51 16.87 -24.13
N LEU A 32 28.62 17.04 -22.82
CA LEU A 32 28.45 18.36 -22.19
C LEU A 32 29.54 19.35 -22.63
N GLY A 33 30.74 18.85 -22.95
CA GLY A 33 31.82 19.61 -23.57
C GLY A 33 32.13 20.92 -22.84
N THR A 34 32.24 22.01 -23.60
CA THR A 34 32.48 23.36 -23.06
C THR A 34 31.34 23.90 -22.20
N GLY A 35 30.17 23.26 -22.20
CA GLY A 35 29.06 23.60 -21.33
C GLY A 35 29.19 23.07 -19.91
N ALA A 36 30.05 22.08 -19.66
CA ALA A 36 30.31 21.58 -18.31
C ALA A 36 30.98 22.67 -17.45
N THR A 37 30.48 22.87 -16.24
CA THR A 37 30.93 23.97 -15.37
C THR A 37 31.85 23.49 -14.26
N THR A 38 31.78 22.22 -13.85
CA THR A 38 32.61 21.69 -12.76
C THR A 38 32.69 20.15 -12.75
N ALA A 39 33.35 19.60 -11.73
CA ALA A 39 33.57 18.17 -11.52
C ALA A 39 32.38 17.52 -10.80
N PHE A 40 32.24 16.20 -10.92
CA PHE A 40 31.32 15.46 -10.04
C PHE A 40 31.85 15.40 -8.61
N ALA A 41 33.17 15.29 -8.46
CA ALA A 41 33.85 15.24 -7.18
C ALA A 41 34.05 16.63 -6.56
N ASP A 42 34.06 16.66 -5.24
CA ASP A 42 34.42 17.80 -4.40
C ASP A 42 35.34 17.34 -3.26
N ARG A 43 36.52 17.96 -3.14
CA ARG A 43 37.55 17.57 -2.17
C ARG A 43 37.46 18.34 -0.87
N GLN A 44 36.90 19.55 -0.87
CA GLN A 44 36.91 20.44 0.29
C GLN A 44 35.62 21.25 0.35
N ALA A 45 34.84 21.06 1.41
CA ALA A 45 33.59 21.77 1.59
C ALA A 45 33.77 23.30 1.74
N ASP A 46 32.88 24.04 1.10
CA ASP A 46 32.73 25.50 1.17
C ASP A 46 33.97 26.30 0.73
N ASP A 47 34.82 25.70 -0.13
CA ASP A 47 36.02 26.36 -0.64
C ASP A 47 35.77 27.18 -1.92
N ARG A 48 34.55 27.03 -2.50
CA ARG A 48 34.09 27.69 -3.72
C ARG A 48 34.90 27.37 -4.98
N GLN A 49 35.67 26.28 -4.98
CA GLN A 49 36.49 25.85 -6.12
C GLN A 49 35.77 24.87 -7.06
N GLY A 50 34.59 24.37 -6.68
CA GLY A 50 33.71 23.61 -7.57
C GLY A 50 33.08 22.38 -6.92
N GLY A 51 32.78 21.38 -7.74
CA GLY A 51 32.14 20.15 -7.33
C GLY A 51 30.62 20.25 -7.20
N TRP A 52 29.97 19.12 -6.95
CA TRP A 52 28.53 19.09 -6.70
C TRP A 52 28.23 19.59 -5.28
N THR A 53 27.37 20.61 -5.17
CA THR A 53 26.94 21.27 -3.92
C THR A 53 28.00 21.93 -3.05
N ASP A 54 29.30 21.77 -3.33
CA ASP A 54 30.40 22.36 -2.55
C ASP A 54 30.27 21.97 -1.06
N GLN A 55 30.20 20.66 -0.80
CA GLN A 55 29.98 20.05 0.52
C GLN A 55 31.02 18.95 0.84
N GLY A 56 32.19 18.99 0.19
CA GLY A 56 33.25 18.00 0.31
C GLY A 56 32.77 16.62 -0.14
N GLY A 57 33.04 15.60 0.67
CA GLY A 57 32.67 14.20 0.34
C GLY A 57 31.17 13.92 0.14
N ASN A 58 30.29 14.90 0.35
CA ASN A 58 28.90 14.86 -0.07
C ASN A 58 28.77 15.28 -1.55
N ASP A 59 29.38 14.51 -2.44
CA ASP A 59 29.47 14.82 -3.87
C ASP A 59 28.92 13.67 -4.73
N LEU A 60 29.19 13.70 -6.04
CA LEU A 60 28.85 12.65 -7.00
C LEU A 60 30.08 11.89 -7.52
N SER A 61 31.21 11.90 -6.80
CA SER A 61 32.44 11.17 -7.17
C SER A 61 32.23 9.65 -7.31
N VAL A 62 31.18 9.11 -6.67
CA VAL A 62 30.77 7.71 -6.78
C VAL A 62 30.17 7.33 -8.15
N MET A 63 29.90 8.32 -9.01
CA MET A 63 29.38 8.10 -10.35
C MET A 63 30.49 7.59 -11.28
N LYS A 64 30.27 6.45 -11.92
CA LYS A 64 31.27 5.84 -12.82
C LYS A 64 31.23 6.51 -14.20
N PRO A 65 32.38 6.96 -14.73
CA PRO A 65 32.46 7.43 -16.11
C PRO A 65 32.10 6.36 -17.14
N GLY A 66 31.68 6.78 -18.32
CA GLY A 66 31.29 5.91 -19.43
C GLY A 66 29.80 5.97 -19.77
N THR A 67 29.29 4.98 -20.50
CA THR A 67 27.89 4.98 -20.92
C THR A 67 26.97 4.37 -19.85
N LEU A 68 26.09 5.19 -19.28
CA LEU A 68 24.98 4.73 -18.45
C LEU A 68 23.74 4.55 -19.32
N LYS A 69 23.24 3.30 -19.45
CA LYS A 69 21.99 3.03 -20.18
C LYS A 69 20.80 2.96 -19.23
N ILE A 70 19.78 3.79 -19.47
CA ILE A 70 18.53 3.82 -18.71
C ILE A 70 17.38 3.57 -19.69
N SER A 71 16.65 2.47 -19.53
CA SER A 71 15.56 2.09 -20.45
C SER A 71 15.96 2.10 -21.92
N GLY A 72 17.21 1.73 -22.22
CA GLY A 72 17.78 1.77 -23.57
C GLY A 72 18.38 3.12 -23.99
N ILE A 73 18.06 4.21 -23.28
CA ILE A 73 18.59 5.56 -23.53
C ILE A 73 20.04 5.63 -23.01
N PRO A 74 21.04 5.85 -23.88
CA PRO A 74 22.43 5.99 -23.47
C PRO A 74 22.73 7.41 -22.98
N PHE A 75 23.32 7.56 -21.79
CA PHE A 75 23.87 8.80 -21.26
C PHE A 75 25.40 8.68 -21.16
N SER A 76 26.13 9.67 -21.67
CA SER A 76 27.59 9.69 -21.61
C SER A 76 28.04 10.44 -20.36
N ILE A 77 28.54 9.69 -19.37
CA ILE A 77 29.04 10.24 -18.11
C ILE A 77 30.51 10.57 -18.27
N LEU A 78 30.86 11.85 -18.15
CA LEU A 78 32.22 12.33 -18.32
C LEU A 78 33.10 11.96 -17.11
N ASN A 79 34.41 11.85 -17.35
CA ASN A 79 35.41 11.52 -16.35
C ASN A 79 36.11 12.79 -15.85
N ASP A 80 36.05 13.08 -14.54
CA ASP A 80 36.70 14.24 -13.93
C ASP A 80 38.20 14.34 -14.23
N ALA A 81 38.90 13.21 -14.29
CA ALA A 81 40.33 13.19 -14.60
C ALA A 81 40.62 13.53 -16.07
N GLU A 82 39.77 13.10 -17.01
CA GLU A 82 39.96 13.33 -18.45
C GLU A 82 39.51 14.73 -18.87
N THR A 83 38.53 15.32 -18.17
CA THR A 83 38.00 16.65 -18.47
C THR A 83 38.71 17.77 -17.71
N GLY A 84 39.66 17.45 -16.82
CA GLY A 84 40.28 18.43 -15.94
C GLY A 84 39.27 19.06 -14.97
N GLY A 85 38.28 18.30 -14.51
CA GLY A 85 37.24 18.76 -13.59
C GLY A 85 36.09 19.52 -14.26
N LYS A 86 35.78 19.23 -15.53
CA LYS A 86 34.66 19.80 -16.28
C LYS A 86 33.77 18.67 -16.82
N SER A 87 33.09 17.97 -15.92
CA SER A 87 32.35 16.75 -16.23
C SER A 87 30.84 16.89 -16.12
N CYS A 88 30.34 17.88 -15.38
CA CYS A 88 28.91 18.12 -15.22
C CYS A 88 28.60 19.62 -15.26
N VAL A 89 27.33 19.94 -15.51
CA VAL A 89 26.83 21.30 -15.31
C VAL A 89 26.29 21.39 -13.90
N VAL A 90 26.79 22.33 -13.10
CA VAL A 90 26.21 22.73 -11.81
C VAL A 90 25.86 24.21 -11.87
N LEU A 91 24.60 24.51 -11.58
CA LEU A 91 24.04 25.84 -11.52
C LEU A 91 23.60 26.20 -10.10
N GLY A 92 23.87 27.44 -9.67
CA GLY A 92 23.64 27.89 -8.30
C GLY A 92 22.24 28.41 -8.01
N GLY A 93 21.61 27.92 -6.94
CA GLY A 93 20.40 28.53 -6.35
C GLY A 93 20.73 29.49 -5.21
N PRO A 94 19.71 29.98 -4.45
CA PRO A 94 19.91 30.95 -3.37
C PRO A 94 20.96 30.56 -2.31
N GLN A 95 21.05 29.26 -1.99
CA GLN A 95 22.00 28.73 -1.00
C GLN A 95 23.45 28.67 -1.53
N ARG A 96 23.64 28.71 -2.85
CA ARG A 96 24.93 28.56 -3.55
C ARG A 96 25.04 29.54 -4.72
N SER A 97 24.71 30.81 -4.49
CA SER A 97 24.60 31.84 -5.54
C SER A 97 25.92 32.20 -6.23
N TYR A 98 27.06 31.79 -5.65
CA TYR A 98 28.40 31.95 -6.24
C TYR A 98 28.69 30.94 -7.36
N LEU A 99 27.92 29.85 -7.45
CA LEU A 99 28.05 28.91 -8.56
C LEU A 99 27.52 29.54 -9.85
N THR A 100 27.93 28.96 -10.98
CA THR A 100 27.54 29.41 -12.32
C THR A 100 26.02 29.54 -12.43
N GLN A 101 25.51 30.61 -13.03
CA GLN A 101 24.06 30.84 -13.15
C GLN A 101 23.50 30.37 -14.49
N THR A 102 24.34 30.23 -15.50
CA THR A 102 23.96 29.82 -16.84
C THR A 102 25.00 28.90 -17.47
N ALA A 103 24.58 27.90 -18.23
CA ALA A 103 25.47 27.06 -19.03
C ALA A 103 24.96 26.94 -20.47
N ASN A 104 25.88 26.80 -21.42
CA ASN A 104 25.56 26.62 -22.83
C ASN A 104 26.30 25.38 -23.36
N VAL A 105 25.55 24.35 -23.74
CA VAL A 105 26.04 23.11 -24.33
C VAL A 105 25.84 23.19 -25.85
N PRO A 106 26.88 23.42 -26.65
CA PRO A 106 26.75 23.41 -28.10
C PRO A 106 26.42 21.99 -28.59
N VAL A 107 25.57 21.90 -29.61
CA VAL A 107 25.13 20.65 -30.24
C VAL A 107 25.34 20.76 -31.75
N ASP A 108 25.94 19.73 -32.35
CA ASP A 108 26.27 19.73 -33.78
C ASP A 108 25.05 19.35 -34.65
N ASN A 109 24.01 20.18 -34.62
CA ASN A 109 22.79 20.07 -35.44
C ASN A 109 22.14 18.68 -35.43
N VAL A 110 22.09 18.04 -34.26
CA VAL A 110 21.53 16.70 -34.07
C VAL A 110 20.01 16.78 -33.95
N GLN A 111 19.29 15.90 -34.65
CA GLN A 111 17.83 15.80 -34.54
C GLN A 111 17.40 14.78 -33.49
N GLY A 112 16.25 15.04 -32.86
CA GLY A 112 15.59 14.11 -31.95
C GLY A 112 14.18 14.58 -31.61
N ALA A 113 13.27 13.65 -31.33
CA ALA A 113 11.92 13.98 -30.92
C ALA A 113 11.87 14.50 -29.47
N TYR A 114 12.80 14.04 -28.62
CA TYR A 114 12.91 14.39 -27.22
C TYR A 114 14.35 14.69 -26.81
N LEU A 115 14.50 15.62 -25.87
CA LEU A 115 15.71 15.80 -25.06
C LEU A 115 15.51 15.13 -23.71
N TYR A 116 16.42 14.24 -23.36
CA TYR A 116 16.49 13.55 -22.07
C TYR A 116 17.59 14.17 -21.22
N LEU A 117 17.29 14.46 -19.96
CA LEU A 117 18.30 14.90 -18.98
C LEU A 117 18.47 13.81 -17.93
N LEU A 118 19.73 13.56 -17.53
CA LEU A 118 20.08 12.89 -16.29
C LEU A 118 20.56 13.95 -15.31
N HIS A 119 19.77 14.25 -14.29
CA HIS A 119 19.96 15.44 -13.46
C HIS A 119 19.47 15.27 -12.02
N GLY A 120 19.86 16.21 -11.16
CA GLY A 120 19.49 16.26 -9.74
C GLY A 120 19.50 17.70 -9.24
N ALA A 121 18.80 17.94 -8.14
CA ALA A 121 18.75 19.25 -7.51
C ALA A 121 19.06 19.15 -6.01
N ALA A 122 19.47 20.24 -5.38
CA ALA A 122 19.72 20.30 -3.95
C ALA A 122 19.06 21.54 -3.33
N TRP A 123 18.74 21.44 -2.04
CA TRP A 123 17.97 22.43 -1.28
C TRP A 123 16.65 22.78 -1.96
N CYS A 124 15.93 21.74 -2.35
CA CYS A 124 14.66 21.89 -3.03
C CYS A 124 13.56 22.38 -2.08
N PRO A 125 12.72 23.36 -2.52
CA PRO A 125 11.46 23.65 -1.84
C PRO A 125 10.55 22.41 -1.76
N PRO A 126 9.52 22.40 -0.88
CA PRO A 126 8.56 21.30 -0.79
C PRO A 126 7.95 20.94 -2.15
N ALA A 127 7.99 19.66 -2.53
CA ALA A 127 7.63 19.19 -3.87
C ALA A 127 6.21 19.60 -4.31
N LYS A 128 5.26 19.69 -3.36
CA LYS A 128 3.89 20.12 -3.61
C LYS A 128 3.78 21.55 -4.17
N GLU A 129 4.78 22.40 -3.94
CA GLU A 129 4.78 23.79 -4.42
C GLU A 129 5.24 23.92 -5.87
N GLN A 130 5.93 22.89 -6.41
CA GLN A 130 6.45 22.86 -7.78
C GLN A 130 7.21 24.13 -8.21
N LYS A 131 8.07 24.66 -7.32
CA LYS A 131 8.96 25.79 -7.60
C LYS A 131 9.94 25.49 -8.73
N MET A 132 10.41 26.53 -9.41
CA MET A 132 11.28 26.38 -10.58
C MET A 132 12.71 26.15 -10.12
N THR A 133 13.27 24.99 -10.43
CA THR A 133 14.68 24.68 -10.21
C THR A 133 15.57 25.38 -11.24
N GLY A 134 15.11 25.43 -12.49
CA GLY A 134 15.81 26.10 -13.58
C GLY A 134 14.96 26.21 -14.84
N VAL A 135 15.54 26.83 -15.87
CA VAL A 135 14.95 26.93 -17.21
C VAL A 135 15.89 26.30 -18.22
N LEU A 136 15.33 25.47 -19.08
CA LEU A 136 16.00 24.77 -20.17
C LEU A 136 15.56 25.40 -21.49
N PHE A 137 16.51 25.87 -22.28
CA PHE A 137 16.28 26.34 -23.64
C PHE A 137 16.93 25.40 -24.64
N VAL A 138 16.23 25.12 -25.73
CA VAL A 138 16.74 24.33 -26.86
C VAL A 138 16.70 25.22 -28.09
N ASP A 139 17.88 25.62 -28.57
CA ASP A 139 18.03 26.43 -29.77
C ASP A 139 18.19 25.51 -30.98
N TYR A 140 17.44 25.77 -32.04
CA TYR A 140 17.42 24.96 -33.24
C TYR A 140 18.23 25.61 -34.37
N ALA A 141 18.61 24.80 -35.36
CA ALA A 141 19.37 25.24 -36.53
C ALA A 141 18.63 26.30 -37.38
N ASP A 142 17.29 26.34 -37.30
CA ASP A 142 16.46 27.33 -38.00
C ASP A 142 16.41 28.70 -37.28
N GLY A 143 17.08 28.83 -36.13
CA GLY A 143 17.10 30.04 -35.32
C GLY A 143 15.95 30.14 -34.32
N SER A 144 15.02 29.19 -34.29
CA SER A 144 13.96 29.15 -33.27
C SER A 144 14.47 28.54 -31.96
N THR A 145 13.75 28.81 -30.87
CA THR A 145 14.03 28.26 -29.53
C THR A 145 12.78 27.62 -28.95
N SER A 146 12.97 26.56 -28.15
CA SER A 146 11.97 26.04 -27.20
C SER A 146 12.40 26.35 -25.78
N GLU A 147 11.46 26.68 -24.90
CA GLU A 147 11.70 26.96 -23.49
C GLU A 147 10.92 25.97 -22.61
N PHE A 148 11.59 25.40 -21.61
CA PHE A 148 11.02 24.45 -20.66
C PHE A 148 11.37 24.86 -19.23
N HIS A 149 10.33 25.02 -18.41
CA HIS A 149 10.50 25.32 -16.98
C HIS A 149 10.66 24.01 -16.20
N VAL A 150 11.85 23.77 -15.66
CA VAL A 150 12.18 22.57 -14.89
C VAL A 150 11.77 22.80 -13.44
N ARG A 151 10.77 22.05 -12.96
CA ARG A 151 10.20 22.22 -11.61
C ARG A 151 10.59 21.08 -10.68
N CYS A 152 11.00 21.42 -9.45
CA CYS A 152 11.15 20.44 -8.39
C CYS A 152 9.80 19.78 -8.08
N GLY A 153 9.77 18.47 -7.85
CA GLY A 153 8.53 17.74 -7.58
C GLY A 153 7.70 17.46 -8.84
N ARG A 154 8.26 17.73 -10.03
CA ARG A 154 7.65 17.38 -11.32
C ARG A 154 8.67 16.85 -12.32
N ASP A 155 9.70 17.64 -12.63
CA ASP A 155 10.71 17.36 -13.67
C ASP A 155 12.08 16.99 -13.09
N VAL A 156 12.35 17.41 -11.86
CA VAL A 156 13.54 17.06 -11.08
C VAL A 156 13.15 16.92 -9.61
N ALA A 157 14.01 16.32 -8.81
CA ALA A 157 13.82 16.16 -7.38
C ALA A 157 15.12 16.39 -6.61
N ASP A 158 14.98 16.54 -5.30
CA ASP A 158 16.11 16.64 -4.40
C ASP A 158 16.92 15.34 -4.43
N TRP A 159 18.21 15.45 -4.73
CA TRP A 159 19.11 14.33 -4.91
C TRP A 159 19.25 13.47 -3.64
N ALA A 160 19.03 14.04 -2.45
CA ALA A 160 19.10 13.31 -1.19
C ALA A 160 17.82 12.51 -0.88
N LYS A 161 16.81 12.57 -1.76
CA LYS A 161 15.51 11.89 -1.56
C LYS A 161 15.29 10.78 -2.58
N PRO A 162 14.61 9.69 -2.20
CA PRO A 162 14.31 8.57 -3.10
C PRO A 162 13.05 8.81 -3.96
N ASP A 163 12.48 10.01 -3.94
CA ASP A 163 11.18 10.34 -4.54
C ASP A 163 11.20 10.26 -6.07
N ALA A 164 10.08 9.89 -6.70
CA ALA A 164 9.89 10.02 -8.15
C ALA A 164 8.62 10.83 -8.42
N TYR A 165 8.61 11.55 -9.54
CA TYR A 165 7.52 12.44 -9.92
C TYR A 165 7.15 12.27 -11.40
N LYS A 166 6.09 12.95 -11.83
CA LYS A 166 5.46 12.78 -13.16
C LYS A 166 6.45 12.76 -14.33
N ASN A 167 7.48 13.61 -14.30
CA ASN A 167 8.53 13.71 -15.31
C ASN A 167 9.94 13.63 -14.67
N ALA A 168 10.05 13.08 -13.46
CA ALA A 168 11.31 12.93 -12.74
C ALA A 168 11.40 11.48 -12.23
N VAL A 169 11.86 10.58 -13.09
CA VAL A 169 11.96 9.17 -12.74
C VAL A 169 13.31 8.94 -12.06
N ARG A 170 13.33 8.42 -10.83
CA ARG A 170 14.58 8.03 -10.16
C ARG A 170 15.20 6.83 -10.86
N VAL A 171 16.38 7.01 -11.44
CA VAL A 171 17.01 6.04 -12.36
C VAL A 171 18.42 5.65 -11.96
N TRP A 172 19.05 6.42 -11.08
CA TRP A 172 20.34 6.10 -10.51
C TRP A 172 20.37 6.48 -9.03
N THR A 173 21.05 5.67 -8.21
CA THR A 173 21.27 5.98 -6.81
C THR A 173 22.54 5.29 -6.29
N ALA A 174 23.21 5.94 -5.35
CA ALA A 174 24.37 5.40 -4.63
C ALA A 174 24.41 5.98 -3.21
N TYR A 175 25.32 5.46 -2.38
CA TYR A 175 25.71 6.11 -1.12
C TYR A 175 27.05 6.80 -1.33
N ASN A 176 27.15 8.09 -1.03
CA ASN A 176 28.39 8.88 -1.12
C ASN A 176 29.05 9.01 0.27
N ASN A 177 29.28 7.87 0.92
CA ASN A 177 29.80 7.73 2.30
C ASN A 177 28.88 8.25 3.42
N ASN A 178 28.15 9.35 3.24
CA ASN A 178 27.35 9.98 4.31
C ASN A 178 25.84 9.94 4.08
N THR A 179 25.38 9.96 2.82
CA THR A 179 23.95 9.96 2.52
C THR A 179 23.64 9.16 1.26
N GLN A 180 22.39 8.71 1.12
CA GLN A 180 21.90 8.16 -0.12
C GLN A 180 21.63 9.31 -1.09
N VAL A 181 22.17 9.19 -2.30
CA VAL A 181 22.06 10.20 -3.36
C VAL A 181 21.44 9.59 -4.60
N SER A 182 20.69 10.39 -5.34
CA SER A 182 19.87 9.96 -6.47
C SER A 182 19.94 10.93 -7.63
N LEU A 183 19.89 10.38 -8.84
CA LEU A 183 19.67 11.13 -10.08
C LEU A 183 18.38 10.70 -10.75
N PHE A 184 17.78 11.66 -11.42
CA PHE A 184 16.48 11.54 -12.07
C PHE A 184 16.65 11.70 -13.57
N ALA A 185 15.87 10.93 -14.32
CA ALA A 185 15.71 11.15 -15.75
C ALA A 185 14.38 11.84 -16.02
N SER A 186 14.45 12.87 -16.86
CA SER A 186 13.31 13.64 -17.36
C SER A 186 13.38 13.74 -18.87
N LYS A 187 12.24 13.96 -19.53
CA LYS A 187 12.21 14.16 -20.99
C LYS A 187 11.39 15.38 -21.39
N PHE A 188 11.82 16.04 -22.45
CA PHE A 188 11.23 17.27 -22.97
C PHE A 188 10.97 17.10 -24.47
N LYS A 189 9.71 17.25 -24.87
CA LYS A 189 9.30 17.09 -26.27
C LYS A 189 9.82 18.26 -27.10
N LEU A 190 10.49 17.96 -28.19
CA LEU A 190 11.08 18.94 -29.10
C LEU A 190 10.22 19.16 -30.35
N LYS A 191 10.59 20.17 -31.16
CA LYS A 191 9.96 20.48 -32.45
C LYS A 191 10.31 19.49 -33.57
N GLY A 192 11.16 18.50 -33.32
CA GLY A 192 11.69 17.59 -34.34
C GLY A 192 12.74 18.25 -35.27
N LEU A 193 13.18 19.46 -34.96
CA LEU A 193 14.22 20.19 -35.70
C LEU A 193 15.61 19.84 -35.17
N ALA A 194 16.63 20.11 -35.99
CA ALA A 194 18.03 19.95 -35.61
C ALA A 194 18.37 20.91 -34.46
N VAL A 195 18.88 20.35 -33.35
CA VAL A 195 19.29 21.09 -32.15
C VAL A 195 20.71 21.62 -32.34
N LYS A 196 20.87 22.92 -32.14
CA LYS A 196 22.15 23.64 -32.26
C LYS A 196 22.79 23.91 -30.90
N ALA A 197 21.99 24.13 -29.86
CA ALA A 197 22.50 24.32 -28.51
C ALA A 197 21.42 24.01 -27.46
N VAL A 198 21.88 23.64 -26.27
CA VAL A 198 21.07 23.54 -25.07
C VAL A 198 21.59 24.54 -24.05
N ARG A 199 20.77 25.52 -23.67
CA ARG A 199 21.10 26.50 -22.62
C ARG A 199 20.33 26.18 -21.36
N LEU A 200 20.99 26.36 -20.23
CA LEU A 200 20.45 26.10 -18.90
C LEU A 200 20.60 27.36 -18.06
N GLU A 201 19.57 27.70 -17.30
CA GLU A 201 19.59 28.83 -16.36
C GLU A 201 19.09 28.42 -14.97
N ALA A 202 19.75 28.92 -13.93
CA ALA A 202 19.40 28.67 -12.54
C ALA A 202 18.14 29.44 -12.10
N ARG A 203 17.42 28.91 -11.11
CA ARG A 203 16.31 29.58 -10.41
C ARG A 203 16.37 29.29 -8.90
N ASP A 204 15.41 28.56 -8.34
CA ASP A 204 15.17 28.47 -6.89
C ASP A 204 15.93 27.34 -6.17
N SER A 205 16.74 26.55 -6.88
CA SER A 205 17.54 25.45 -6.30
C SER A 205 18.91 25.35 -6.97
N ALA A 206 19.88 24.75 -6.27
CA ALA A 206 21.07 24.27 -6.96
C ALA A 206 20.67 23.14 -7.90
N TRP A 207 21.08 23.20 -9.16
CA TRP A 207 20.67 22.26 -10.21
C TRP A 207 21.88 21.70 -10.92
N MET A 208 21.96 20.37 -11.05
CA MET A 208 23.04 19.71 -11.76
C MET A 208 22.52 18.83 -12.88
N VAL A 209 23.17 18.92 -14.05
CA VAL A 209 22.94 18.03 -15.19
C VAL A 209 24.20 17.21 -15.40
N ALA A 210 24.08 15.90 -15.21
CA ALA A 210 25.17 14.93 -15.33
C ALA A 210 25.40 14.53 -16.79
N ALA A 211 24.32 14.42 -17.56
CA ALA A 211 24.38 14.07 -18.99
C ALA A 211 23.07 14.42 -19.70
N MET A 212 23.13 14.50 -21.02
CA MET A 212 21.99 14.75 -21.90
C MET A 212 21.99 13.78 -23.09
N THR A 213 20.81 13.46 -23.61
CA THR A 213 20.64 12.59 -24.78
C THR A 213 19.47 13.06 -25.63
N LEU A 214 19.64 13.13 -26.95
CA LEU A 214 18.53 13.31 -27.90
C LEU A 214 18.06 11.96 -28.42
N GLY A 215 16.77 11.83 -28.71
CA GLY A 215 16.28 10.64 -29.40
C GLY A 215 14.76 10.53 -29.48
N ASP A 216 14.31 9.33 -29.82
CA ASP A 216 12.89 9.00 -29.98
C ASP A 216 12.14 8.96 -28.64
N ASP A 217 10.81 8.97 -28.70
CA ASP A 217 9.96 8.84 -27.52
C ASP A 217 10.13 7.45 -26.88
N THR A 218 10.63 7.42 -25.65
CA THR A 218 10.83 6.20 -24.89
C THR A 218 10.33 6.39 -23.47
N ARG A 219 9.71 5.32 -22.93
CA ARG A 219 9.27 5.28 -21.53
C ARG A 219 10.49 5.06 -20.64
N ILE A 220 10.70 5.97 -19.71
CA ILE A 220 11.75 5.86 -18.69
C ILE A 220 11.18 5.00 -17.54
N ALA A 221 11.86 3.89 -17.24
CA ALA A 221 11.54 3.02 -16.11
C ALA A 221 12.49 3.33 -14.94
N GLY A 222 11.95 3.42 -13.73
CA GLY A 222 12.74 3.68 -12.53
C GLY A 222 13.50 2.45 -12.03
N ILE A 223 14.33 2.67 -11.02
CA ILE A 223 15.05 1.58 -10.32
C ILE A 223 14.00 0.62 -9.72
N LYS A 224 14.05 -0.65 -10.12
CA LYS A 224 13.25 -1.70 -9.46
C LYS A 224 13.84 -1.96 -8.07
N LYS A 225 13.06 -1.73 -7.02
CA LYS A 225 13.44 -2.09 -5.65
C LYS A 225 13.56 -3.60 -5.58
N ARG A 226 14.75 -4.14 -5.29
CA ARG A 226 14.88 -5.57 -4.98
C ARG A 226 14.26 -5.79 -3.60
N LEU A 227 13.07 -6.36 -3.58
CA LEU A 227 12.37 -6.72 -2.36
C LEU A 227 12.88 -8.09 -1.90
N THR A 228 13.28 -8.18 -0.63
CA THR A 228 13.77 -9.40 -0.02
C THR A 228 12.96 -9.72 1.23
N LEU A 229 12.79 -11.00 1.51
CA LEU A 229 12.32 -11.51 2.80
C LEU A 229 13.54 -12.08 3.52
N ASP A 230 13.89 -11.51 4.67
CA ASP A 230 15.08 -11.80 5.46
C ASP A 230 14.76 -12.36 6.84
N LYS A 231 13.53 -12.18 7.33
CA LYS A 231 13.08 -12.79 8.59
C LYS A 231 12.54 -14.18 8.35
N THR A 232 12.33 -14.91 9.44
CA THR A 232 11.65 -16.19 9.48
C THR A 232 10.37 -16.04 10.29
N TYR A 233 9.26 -16.57 9.79
CA TYR A 233 7.98 -16.62 10.48
C TYR A 233 7.45 -18.05 10.54
N THR A 234 6.57 -18.33 11.50
CA THR A 234 5.91 -19.64 11.61
C THR A 234 4.47 -19.57 11.10
N ALA A 235 4.09 -20.47 10.19
CA ALA A 235 2.70 -20.63 9.77
C ALA A 235 1.97 -21.63 10.67
N PRO A 236 0.67 -21.43 10.94
CA PRO A 236 -0.13 -22.45 11.59
C PRO A 236 -0.33 -23.67 10.70
N ALA A 237 -0.67 -24.81 11.30
CA ALA A 237 -1.08 -26.01 10.59
C ALA A 237 -2.29 -26.62 11.32
N LEU A 238 -3.31 -27.01 10.55
CA LEU A 238 -4.45 -27.72 11.11
C LEU A 238 -4.02 -29.09 11.63
N ALA A 239 -4.56 -29.49 12.78
CA ALA A 239 -4.23 -30.78 13.38
C ALA A 239 -4.73 -31.99 12.56
N ALA A 240 -5.79 -31.78 11.77
CA ALA A 240 -6.34 -32.77 10.84
C ALA A 240 -7.12 -32.04 9.73
N PRO A 241 -7.39 -32.68 8.58
CA PRO A 241 -8.27 -32.13 7.55
C PRO A 241 -9.64 -31.74 8.14
N LEU A 242 -10.21 -30.63 7.64
CA LEU A 242 -11.52 -30.18 8.11
C LEU A 242 -12.61 -31.19 7.70
N PRO A 243 -13.52 -31.55 8.62
CA PRO A 243 -14.64 -32.41 8.29
C PRO A 243 -15.60 -31.71 7.33
N ALA A 244 -16.41 -32.50 6.63
CA ALA A 244 -17.52 -31.95 5.86
C ALA A 244 -18.47 -31.16 6.77
N VAL A 245 -18.91 -29.99 6.31
CA VAL A 245 -19.83 -29.14 7.07
C VAL A 245 -21.16 -29.89 7.24
N PRO A 246 -21.65 -30.09 8.48
CA PRO A 246 -22.97 -30.68 8.71
C PRO A 246 -24.06 -29.84 8.05
N ALA A 247 -25.09 -30.47 7.49
CA ALA A 247 -26.24 -29.80 6.85
C ALA A 247 -27.18 -29.05 7.84
N ARG A 248 -26.63 -28.48 8.92
CA ARG A 248 -27.34 -27.50 9.75
C ARG A 248 -27.31 -26.15 9.06
N THR A 249 -28.48 -25.51 8.99
CA THR A 249 -28.65 -24.28 8.20
C THR A 249 -28.29 -23.00 8.93
N ALA A 250 -28.30 -22.98 10.27
CA ALA A 250 -28.10 -21.76 11.05
C ALA A 250 -26.96 -21.91 12.09
N PRO A 251 -25.92 -21.06 12.04
CA PRO A 251 -24.88 -21.03 13.06
C PRO A 251 -25.36 -20.36 14.35
N LYS A 252 -24.95 -20.90 15.49
CA LYS A 252 -25.08 -20.24 16.80
C LYS A 252 -24.10 -19.08 16.91
N ASN A 253 -22.87 -19.24 16.42
CA ASN A 253 -21.81 -18.24 16.54
C ASN A 253 -21.27 -17.86 15.15
N ILE A 254 -20.88 -16.60 14.98
CA ILE A 254 -20.26 -16.13 13.73
C ILE A 254 -18.95 -15.41 14.08
N ILE A 255 -17.87 -15.85 13.43
CA ILE A 255 -16.54 -15.24 13.51
C ILE A 255 -16.17 -14.71 12.14
N LEU A 256 -15.96 -13.41 12.02
CA LEU A 256 -15.50 -12.74 10.82
C LEU A 256 -14.04 -12.30 11.02
N VAL A 257 -13.12 -12.86 10.26
CA VAL A 257 -11.71 -12.47 10.25
C VAL A 257 -11.42 -11.61 9.02
N ILE A 258 -10.87 -10.42 9.23
CA ILE A 258 -10.57 -9.43 8.19
C ILE A 258 -9.06 -9.19 8.13
N GLY A 259 -8.43 -9.45 6.99
CA GLY A 259 -7.11 -8.91 6.70
C GLY A 259 -7.24 -7.60 5.93
N ASP A 260 -7.03 -6.45 6.58
CA ASP A 260 -7.08 -5.14 5.89
C ASP A 260 -6.07 -5.15 4.74
N GLY A 261 -6.49 -4.77 3.53
CA GLY A 261 -5.64 -4.76 2.34
C GLY A 261 -5.16 -6.15 1.85
N MET A 262 -5.64 -7.26 2.45
CA MET A 262 -5.18 -8.63 2.18
C MET A 262 -5.77 -9.22 0.88
N GLY A 263 -5.39 -8.65 -0.26
CA GLY A 263 -5.77 -9.21 -1.56
C GLY A 263 -5.08 -10.55 -1.89
N ALA A 264 -5.47 -11.13 -3.03
CA ALA A 264 -4.97 -12.45 -3.46
C ALA A 264 -3.44 -12.52 -3.59
N GLY A 265 -2.79 -11.41 -3.94
CA GLY A 265 -1.33 -11.31 -4.00
C GLY A 265 -0.64 -11.50 -2.63
N ALA A 266 -1.23 -10.94 -1.56
CA ALA A 266 -0.70 -11.08 -0.20
C ALA A 266 -0.83 -12.52 0.32
N VAL A 267 -1.99 -13.13 0.08
CA VAL A 267 -2.24 -14.56 0.37
C VAL A 267 -1.22 -15.43 -0.38
N LYS A 268 -1.05 -15.19 -1.69
CA LYS A 268 -0.15 -16.01 -2.52
C LYS A 268 1.31 -15.84 -2.15
N LEU A 269 1.77 -14.62 -1.88
CA LEU A 269 3.14 -14.35 -1.45
C LEU A 269 3.45 -15.15 -0.17
N THR A 270 2.54 -15.07 0.81
CA THR A 270 2.70 -15.71 2.12
C THR A 270 2.69 -17.25 2.01
N ALA A 271 1.78 -17.81 1.21
CA ALA A 271 1.74 -19.24 0.93
C ALA A 271 3.03 -19.74 0.26
N LEU A 272 3.53 -19.04 -0.76
CA LEU A 272 4.79 -19.39 -1.44
C LEU A 272 6.00 -19.30 -0.49
N TYR A 273 6.02 -18.28 0.37
CA TYR A 273 7.11 -18.08 1.32
C TYR A 273 7.17 -19.24 2.34
N GLN A 274 6.03 -19.58 2.96
CA GLN A 274 5.93 -20.59 4.02
C GLN A 274 5.93 -22.03 3.52
N HIS A 275 5.18 -22.30 2.45
CA HIS A 275 4.89 -23.67 2.02
C HIS A 275 5.34 -24.00 0.60
N LYS A 276 6.06 -23.08 -0.05
CA LYS A 276 6.53 -23.23 -1.43
C LYS A 276 5.35 -23.42 -2.39
N ALA A 277 5.58 -24.05 -3.55
CA ALA A 277 4.60 -24.10 -4.63
C ALA A 277 3.36 -24.96 -4.32
N GLU A 278 3.50 -25.97 -3.45
CA GLU A 278 2.50 -27.04 -3.27
C GLU A 278 1.62 -26.87 -2.02
N GLY A 279 2.05 -26.09 -1.03
CA GLY A 279 1.29 -25.92 0.20
C GLY A 279 0.37 -24.71 0.21
N ARG A 280 -0.48 -24.67 1.24
CA ARG A 280 -1.59 -23.74 1.41
C ARG A 280 -1.65 -23.25 2.85
N LEU A 281 -1.99 -21.98 3.01
CA LEU A 281 -2.33 -21.40 4.32
C LEU A 281 -3.58 -22.08 4.90
N VAL A 282 -3.84 -21.93 6.20
CA VAL A 282 -5.04 -22.52 6.83
C VAL A 282 -6.31 -21.98 6.18
N MET A 283 -6.39 -20.67 5.92
CA MET A 283 -7.54 -20.06 5.25
C MET A 283 -7.81 -20.63 3.83
N GLU A 284 -6.76 -21.04 3.11
CA GLU A 284 -6.88 -21.65 1.76
C GLU A 284 -7.34 -23.12 1.80
N GLN A 285 -7.43 -23.71 3.00
CA GLN A 285 -7.92 -25.08 3.21
C GLN A 285 -9.40 -25.14 3.60
N LEU A 286 -10.05 -24.00 3.82
CA LEU A 286 -11.49 -23.93 4.08
C LEU A 286 -12.28 -24.42 2.84
N PRO A 287 -13.37 -25.18 3.03
CA PRO A 287 -14.04 -25.88 1.93
C PRO A 287 -14.83 -24.97 1.00
N VAL A 288 -15.19 -23.76 1.45
CA VAL A 288 -15.89 -22.78 0.63
C VAL A 288 -14.98 -21.59 0.38
N ALA A 289 -14.85 -21.21 -0.89
CA ALA A 289 -14.04 -20.07 -1.30
C ALA A 289 -14.69 -19.30 -2.46
N GLY A 290 -14.36 -18.03 -2.57
CA GLY A 290 -14.92 -17.12 -3.56
C GLY A 290 -14.13 -15.82 -3.70
N ASP A 291 -14.66 -14.92 -4.53
CA ASP A 291 -14.18 -13.56 -4.72
C ASP A 291 -15.24 -12.56 -4.24
N CYS A 292 -14.78 -11.46 -3.66
CA CYS A 292 -15.62 -10.43 -3.06
C CYS A 292 -15.29 -9.07 -3.69
N HIS A 293 -16.31 -8.43 -4.28
CA HIS A 293 -16.20 -7.07 -4.81
C HIS A 293 -16.34 -6.03 -3.70
N THR A 294 -15.43 -5.05 -3.69
CA THR A 294 -15.25 -4.12 -2.57
C THR A 294 -15.56 -2.66 -2.90
N VAL A 295 -16.00 -2.37 -4.13
CA VAL A 295 -16.27 -1.00 -4.62
C VAL A 295 -17.11 -0.17 -3.64
N SER A 296 -16.86 1.14 -3.54
CA SER A 296 -17.65 2.05 -2.71
C SER A 296 -18.53 2.96 -3.57
N LEU A 297 -19.41 3.75 -2.93
CA LEU A 297 -20.25 4.67 -3.68
C LEU A 297 -19.42 5.87 -4.16
N GLY A 298 -19.32 6.02 -5.48
CA GLY A 298 -18.62 7.13 -6.12
C GLY A 298 -17.11 6.89 -6.33
N SER A 299 -16.62 5.68 -6.05
CA SER A 299 -15.24 5.26 -6.34
C SER A 299 -15.18 3.76 -6.63
N ASN A 300 -14.44 3.34 -7.66
CA ASN A 300 -14.15 1.92 -7.88
C ASN A 300 -13.16 1.38 -6.82
N VAL A 301 -12.33 2.25 -6.23
CA VAL A 301 -11.41 1.91 -5.15
C VAL A 301 -11.97 2.41 -3.81
N THR A 302 -12.34 1.49 -2.93
CA THR A 302 -12.85 1.82 -1.59
C THR A 302 -11.73 2.20 -0.62
N ASP A 303 -12.07 2.91 0.45
CA ASP A 303 -11.25 2.95 1.67
C ASP A 303 -11.80 1.97 2.72
N SER A 304 -11.04 1.73 3.79
CA SER A 304 -11.45 0.81 4.87
C SER A 304 -12.76 1.21 5.56
N ALA A 305 -13.11 2.50 5.61
CA ALA A 305 -14.34 2.95 6.28
C ALA A 305 -15.60 2.61 5.48
N ALA A 306 -15.60 2.88 4.18
CA ALA A 306 -16.72 2.49 3.33
C ALA A 306 -16.83 0.97 3.20
N ALA A 307 -15.69 0.27 3.10
CA ALA A 307 -15.64 -1.18 3.03
C ALA A 307 -16.18 -1.84 4.31
N SER A 308 -15.73 -1.37 5.49
CA SER A 308 -16.22 -1.90 6.77
C SER A 308 -17.70 -1.61 6.99
N THR A 309 -18.19 -0.45 6.56
CA THR A 309 -19.64 -0.15 6.56
C THR A 309 -20.40 -1.15 5.70
N ALA A 310 -19.92 -1.47 4.50
CA ALA A 310 -20.58 -2.44 3.63
C ALA A 310 -20.57 -3.86 4.21
N LEU A 311 -19.41 -4.30 4.73
CA LEU A 311 -19.23 -5.59 5.42
C LEU A 311 -20.12 -5.74 6.65
N ALA A 312 -20.36 -4.64 7.37
CA ALA A 312 -21.08 -4.66 8.63
C ALA A 312 -22.60 -4.44 8.46
N THR A 313 -23.03 -3.65 7.46
CA THR A 313 -24.42 -3.16 7.34
C THR A 313 -25.12 -3.59 6.06
N GLY A 314 -24.41 -4.16 5.10
CA GLY A 314 -24.99 -4.58 3.82
C GLY A 314 -25.36 -3.41 2.90
N VAL A 315 -24.86 -2.20 3.17
CA VAL A 315 -25.12 -1.00 2.36
C VAL A 315 -23.81 -0.32 1.99
N LYS A 316 -23.65 0.00 0.71
CA LYS A 316 -22.51 0.79 0.23
C LYS A 316 -22.62 2.23 0.69
N THR A 317 -21.49 2.85 1.01
CA THR A 317 -21.40 4.27 1.35
C THR A 317 -20.19 4.93 0.69
N LYS A 318 -19.99 6.23 0.93
CA LYS A 318 -18.86 7.00 0.42
C LYS A 318 -17.61 6.75 1.23
N ASN A 319 -16.44 6.83 0.59
CA ASN A 319 -15.15 6.70 1.29
C ASN A 319 -15.08 7.66 2.51
N GLY A 320 -14.57 7.14 3.62
CA GLY A 320 -14.45 7.84 4.89
C GLY A 320 -15.72 7.83 5.75
N HIS A 321 -16.89 7.41 5.27
CA HIS A 321 -18.09 7.28 6.11
C HIS A 321 -18.09 5.96 6.89
N LEU A 322 -18.56 5.99 8.14
CA LEU A 322 -18.73 4.82 9.00
C LEU A 322 -20.19 4.69 9.41
N GLY A 323 -20.82 3.54 9.15
CA GLY A 323 -22.17 3.21 9.63
C GLY A 323 -23.27 4.19 9.17
N LEU A 324 -23.02 4.93 8.10
CA LEU A 324 -23.95 5.90 7.52
C LEU A 324 -24.16 5.60 6.04
N ASP A 325 -25.39 5.76 5.58
CA ASP A 325 -25.71 5.70 4.16
C ASP A 325 -25.28 6.99 3.43
N PRO A 326 -25.44 7.07 2.10
CA PRO A 326 -25.06 8.25 1.32
C PRO A 326 -25.80 9.55 1.71
N ASP A 327 -27.00 9.42 2.29
CA ASP A 327 -27.85 10.51 2.79
C ASP A 327 -27.57 10.83 4.27
N LYS A 328 -26.52 10.22 4.85
CA LYS A 328 -26.10 10.35 6.26
C LYS A 328 -27.13 9.84 7.27
N ARG A 329 -28.01 8.93 6.86
CA ARG A 329 -28.88 8.17 7.75
C ARG A 329 -28.09 7.02 8.36
N ARG A 330 -28.36 6.72 9.63
CA ARG A 330 -27.69 5.62 10.34
C ARG A 330 -28.08 4.27 9.76
N LEU A 331 -27.11 3.36 9.71
CA LEU A 331 -27.24 1.98 9.27
C LEU A 331 -26.97 1.05 10.44
N THR A 332 -27.82 0.06 10.69
CA THR A 332 -27.57 -0.93 11.74
C THR A 332 -26.59 -1.99 11.26
N SER A 333 -25.56 -2.27 12.06
CA SER A 333 -24.58 -3.32 11.78
C SER A 333 -25.06 -4.70 12.23
N VAL A 334 -24.49 -5.77 11.67
CA VAL A 334 -24.72 -7.15 12.14
C VAL A 334 -24.25 -7.37 13.59
N ALA A 335 -23.28 -6.58 14.07
CA ALA A 335 -22.82 -6.63 15.45
C ALA A 335 -23.85 -5.99 16.40
N GLU A 336 -24.42 -4.83 16.02
CA GLU A 336 -25.50 -4.18 16.77
C GLU A 336 -26.73 -5.07 16.81
N LEU A 337 -27.07 -5.67 15.67
CA LEU A 337 -28.18 -6.62 15.55
C LEU A 337 -27.96 -7.86 16.41
N ALA A 338 -26.73 -8.41 16.46
CA ALA A 338 -26.39 -9.51 17.36
C ALA A 338 -26.62 -9.10 18.83
N ARG A 339 -26.17 -7.91 19.22
CA ARG A 339 -26.33 -7.38 20.57
C ARG A 339 -27.80 -7.15 20.95
N GLN A 340 -28.62 -6.66 20.03
CA GLN A 340 -30.08 -6.50 20.19
C GLN A 340 -30.79 -7.85 20.40
N GLN A 341 -30.29 -8.93 19.79
CA GLN A 341 -30.79 -10.28 20.03
C GLN A 341 -30.29 -10.89 21.35
N GLY A 342 -29.45 -10.17 22.10
CA GLY A 342 -28.85 -10.61 23.36
C GLY A 342 -27.67 -11.57 23.17
N ARG A 343 -27.08 -11.63 21.98
CA ARG A 343 -25.82 -12.35 21.72
C ARG A 343 -24.64 -11.50 22.22
N ALA A 344 -23.55 -12.15 22.58
CA ALA A 344 -22.32 -11.44 22.94
C ALA A 344 -21.63 -10.90 21.69
N VAL A 345 -20.89 -9.81 21.82
CA VAL A 345 -20.15 -9.19 20.72
C VAL A 345 -18.70 -8.92 21.12
N GLY A 346 -17.77 -9.31 20.24
CA GLY A 346 -16.36 -8.98 20.37
C GLY A 346 -15.78 -8.36 19.11
N ILE A 347 -15.05 -7.25 19.24
CA ILE A 347 -14.32 -6.60 18.17
C ILE A 347 -12.85 -6.50 18.58
N ILE A 348 -11.97 -7.13 17.80
CA ILE A 348 -10.53 -7.19 18.05
C ILE A 348 -9.82 -6.71 16.79
N THR A 349 -8.83 -5.84 16.94
CA THR A 349 -8.02 -5.37 15.82
C THR A 349 -6.57 -5.18 16.21
N SER A 350 -5.65 -5.29 15.25
CA SER A 350 -4.28 -4.81 15.41
C SER A 350 -4.12 -3.29 15.20
N ASP A 351 -5.14 -2.60 14.66
CA ASP A 351 -5.23 -1.14 14.61
C ASP A 351 -5.75 -0.58 15.95
N ALA A 352 -5.85 0.73 16.10
CA ALA A 352 -6.60 1.36 17.16
C ALA A 352 -8.05 0.87 17.13
N ILE A 353 -8.69 0.69 18.29
CA ILE A 353 -10.12 0.31 18.31
C ILE A 353 -11.01 1.36 17.63
N THR A 354 -10.56 2.61 17.56
CA THR A 354 -11.17 3.73 16.81
C THR A 354 -10.77 3.77 15.33
N GLY A 355 -10.05 2.76 14.83
CA GLY A 355 -9.70 2.56 13.44
C GLY A 355 -10.93 2.33 12.57
N ALA A 356 -10.81 2.47 11.25
CA ALA A 356 -12.00 2.47 10.39
C ALA A 356 -12.71 1.12 10.31
N THR A 357 -11.96 0.03 10.18
CA THR A 357 -12.53 -1.31 10.10
C THR A 357 -13.29 -1.71 11.35
N PRO A 358 -12.76 -1.60 12.58
CA PRO A 358 -13.53 -1.94 13.78
C PRO A 358 -14.71 -1.00 13.97
N SER A 359 -14.54 0.29 13.66
CA SER A 359 -15.60 1.30 13.83
C SER A 359 -16.80 1.08 12.93
N GLY A 360 -16.65 0.44 11.77
CA GLY A 360 -17.78 0.11 10.89
C GLY A 360 -18.83 -0.80 11.55
N PHE A 361 -18.45 -1.51 12.62
CA PHE A 361 -19.35 -2.41 13.35
C PHE A 361 -20.06 -1.77 14.55
N TYR A 362 -19.77 -0.50 14.90
CA TYR A 362 -20.38 0.13 16.08
C TYR A 362 -20.56 1.66 16.01
N ALA A 363 -19.97 2.35 15.03
CA ALA A 363 -19.96 3.81 14.96
C ALA A 363 -20.73 4.33 13.74
N HIS A 364 -21.41 5.47 13.93
CA HIS A 364 -22.11 6.18 12.87
C HIS A 364 -21.57 7.62 12.76
N VAL A 365 -20.59 7.83 11.89
CA VAL A 365 -19.94 9.14 11.70
C VAL A 365 -19.70 9.44 10.22
N GLY A 366 -19.83 10.71 9.85
CA GLY A 366 -19.59 11.16 8.48
C GLY A 366 -18.11 11.22 8.08
N SER A 367 -17.19 10.94 9.01
CA SER A 367 -15.77 10.85 8.74
C SER A 367 -15.08 9.90 9.72
N ARG A 368 -14.28 8.97 9.19
CA ARG A 368 -13.41 8.06 9.94
C ARG A 368 -12.39 8.78 10.82
N SER A 369 -12.14 10.07 10.58
CA SER A 369 -11.23 10.90 11.38
C SER A 369 -11.88 11.49 12.63
N TYR A 370 -13.19 11.30 12.86
CA TYR A 370 -13.88 11.77 14.06
C TYR A 370 -13.64 10.84 15.27
N TYR A 371 -12.38 10.59 15.60
CA TYR A 371 -11.97 9.59 16.58
C TYR A 371 -12.60 9.78 17.96
N SER A 372 -12.79 11.02 18.44
CA SER A 372 -13.49 11.30 19.70
C SER A 372 -14.96 10.86 19.66
N GLN A 373 -15.65 11.06 18.53
CA GLN A 373 -17.05 10.61 18.38
C GLN A 373 -17.10 9.08 18.26
N VAL A 374 -16.14 8.48 17.54
CA VAL A 374 -16.01 7.02 17.46
C VAL A 374 -15.80 6.41 18.84
N ALA A 375 -14.92 6.97 19.68
CA ALA A 375 -14.73 6.51 21.06
C ALA A 375 -16.03 6.61 21.89
N THR A 376 -16.83 7.64 21.67
CA THR A 376 -18.17 7.76 22.28
C THR A 376 -19.10 6.62 21.83
N PHE A 377 -19.08 6.23 20.56
CA PHE A 377 -19.83 5.07 20.07
C PHE A 377 -19.32 3.74 20.64
N ALA A 378 -18.00 3.59 20.82
CA ALA A 378 -17.42 2.41 21.48
C ALA A 378 -17.94 2.26 22.92
N ALA A 379 -18.12 3.35 23.66
CA ALA A 379 -18.76 3.31 24.98
C ALA A 379 -20.27 3.05 24.92
N ALA A 380 -20.93 3.51 23.86
CA ALA A 380 -22.36 3.33 23.67
C ALA A 380 -22.74 1.90 23.27
N CYS A 381 -21.92 1.17 22.51
CA CYS A 381 -22.31 -0.13 21.96
C CYS A 381 -22.47 -1.25 23.00
N GLY A 382 -21.78 -1.15 24.15
CA GLY A 382 -21.91 -2.11 25.24
C GLY A 382 -21.47 -3.54 24.90
N TYR A 383 -20.53 -3.69 23.97
CA TYR A 383 -19.97 -4.99 23.56
C TYR A 383 -19.04 -5.58 24.63
N GLU A 384 -19.00 -6.89 24.74
CA GLU A 384 -18.24 -7.62 25.76
C GLU A 384 -16.73 -7.49 25.59
N VAL A 385 -16.23 -7.41 24.36
CA VAL A 385 -14.79 -7.28 24.05
C VAL A 385 -14.60 -6.18 23.00
N LEU A 386 -13.78 -5.18 23.33
CA LEU A 386 -13.31 -4.14 22.41
C LEU A 386 -11.80 -4.03 22.57
N ILE A 387 -11.00 -4.50 21.62
CA ILE A 387 -9.54 -4.51 21.73
C ILE A 387 -8.92 -3.91 20.47
N GLY A 388 -8.04 -2.92 20.67
CA GLY A 388 -7.14 -2.42 19.62
C GLY A 388 -5.78 -2.05 20.21
N ASN A 389 -4.92 -1.47 19.39
CA ASN A 389 -3.61 -0.98 19.82
C ASN A 389 -3.72 0.32 20.67
N ALA A 390 -2.63 0.64 21.36
CA ALA A 390 -2.55 1.76 22.28
C ALA A 390 -2.75 3.16 21.65
N ASN A 391 -2.60 3.31 20.32
CA ASN A 391 -2.74 4.61 19.67
C ASN A 391 -4.17 5.17 19.75
N GLY A 392 -5.17 4.29 19.93
CA GLY A 392 -6.57 4.68 20.11
C GLY A 392 -6.88 5.29 21.48
N LYS A 393 -6.10 4.96 22.52
CA LYS A 393 -6.42 5.27 23.93
C LYS A 393 -6.62 6.76 24.17
N ALA A 394 -5.80 7.60 23.54
CA ALA A 394 -5.85 9.05 23.74
C ALA A 394 -7.20 9.67 23.32
N TRP A 395 -7.95 9.05 22.42
CA TRP A 395 -9.26 9.56 21.98
C TRP A 395 -10.40 9.29 22.98
N PHE A 396 -10.14 8.54 24.05
CA PHE A 396 -11.08 8.26 25.12
C PHE A 396 -10.99 9.24 26.29
N ALA A 397 -10.01 10.15 26.32
CA ALA A 397 -9.82 11.09 27.41
C ALA A 397 -9.67 12.55 26.92
N PRO A 398 -10.09 13.54 27.73
CA PRO A 398 -9.85 14.95 27.46
C PRO A 398 -8.37 15.33 27.67
N LYS A 399 -7.96 16.49 27.14
CA LYS A 399 -6.54 16.93 27.13
C LYS A 399 -5.95 17.09 28.54
N ASP A 400 -6.74 17.57 29.50
CA ASP A 400 -6.35 17.70 30.92
C ASP A 400 -6.13 16.35 31.61
N LYS A 401 -6.63 15.25 31.04
CA LYS A 401 -6.36 13.87 31.45
C LYS A 401 -5.38 13.14 30.53
N GLY A 402 -4.60 13.89 29.74
CA GLY A 402 -3.56 13.34 28.86
C GLY A 402 -4.07 12.72 27.55
N GLY A 403 -5.35 12.95 27.21
CA GLY A 403 -5.93 12.51 25.95
C GLY A 403 -5.90 13.56 24.83
N LYS A 404 -6.67 13.30 23.77
CA LYS A 404 -6.74 14.08 22.53
C LYS A 404 -8.14 14.61 22.22
N ARG A 405 -9.14 14.35 23.08
CA ARG A 405 -10.48 14.89 22.87
C ARG A 405 -10.48 16.40 22.99
N ASP A 406 -11.26 17.06 22.13
CA ASP A 406 -11.46 18.51 22.17
C ASP A 406 -12.60 18.90 23.13
N ASP A 407 -13.47 17.94 23.50
CA ASP A 407 -14.47 18.10 24.56
C ASP A 407 -13.90 17.71 25.94
N THR A 408 -14.69 17.94 26.99
CA THR A 408 -14.32 17.64 28.39
C THR A 408 -14.72 16.23 28.82
N ARG A 409 -15.14 15.35 27.89
CA ARG A 409 -15.73 14.06 28.23
C ARG A 409 -14.65 13.01 28.49
N ASP A 410 -14.68 12.39 29.66
CA ASP A 410 -13.79 11.28 30.03
C ASP A 410 -14.45 9.93 29.74
N VAL A 411 -14.45 9.54 28.46
CA VAL A 411 -15.03 8.27 28.00
C VAL A 411 -14.30 7.05 28.60
N LEU A 412 -13.00 7.17 28.85
CA LEU A 412 -12.24 6.10 29.51
C LEU A 412 -12.77 5.86 30.92
N GLY A 413 -12.91 6.93 31.72
CA GLY A 413 -13.49 6.85 33.06
C GLY A 413 -14.94 6.36 33.06
N GLU A 414 -15.75 6.76 32.07
CA GLU A 414 -17.12 6.25 31.90
C GLU A 414 -17.15 4.73 31.63
N MET A 415 -16.23 4.21 30.81
CA MET A 415 -16.14 2.78 30.52
C MET A 415 -15.72 1.98 31.75
N GLU A 416 -14.76 2.47 32.52
CA GLU A 416 -14.34 1.87 33.78
C GLU A 416 -15.48 1.85 34.81
N ALA A 417 -16.20 2.97 34.95
CA ALA A 417 -17.39 3.07 35.80
C ALA A 417 -18.53 2.14 35.34
N ALA A 418 -18.63 1.87 34.03
CA ALA A 418 -19.54 0.88 33.46
C ALA A 418 -19.05 -0.58 33.61
N GLY A 419 -17.95 -0.81 34.32
CA GLY A 419 -17.46 -2.14 34.69
C GLY A 419 -16.48 -2.77 33.71
N TYR A 420 -16.02 -2.05 32.67
CA TYR A 420 -15.00 -2.57 31.76
C TYR A 420 -13.67 -2.74 32.49
N ALA A 421 -12.97 -3.85 32.24
CA ALA A 421 -11.58 -4.02 32.59
C ALA A 421 -10.73 -3.42 31.46
N VAL A 422 -9.92 -2.42 31.79
CA VAL A 422 -8.97 -1.82 30.86
C VAL A 422 -7.68 -2.64 30.87
N ILE A 423 -7.24 -3.11 29.70
CA ILE A 423 -6.08 -3.98 29.55
C ILE A 423 -5.09 -3.43 28.51
N GLU A 424 -3.82 -3.78 28.64
CA GLU A 424 -2.75 -3.26 27.77
C GLU A 424 -1.86 -4.37 27.15
N ASN A 425 -2.11 -5.63 27.47
CA ASN A 425 -1.38 -6.78 26.92
C ASN A 425 -2.22 -8.07 26.99
N HIS A 426 -1.71 -9.15 26.38
CA HIS A 426 -2.36 -10.47 26.36
C HIS A 426 -2.56 -11.03 27.76
N GLU A 427 -1.53 -10.95 28.61
CA GLU A 427 -1.53 -11.55 29.94
C GLU A 427 -2.63 -10.91 30.82
N ALA A 428 -2.80 -9.60 30.73
CA ALA A 428 -3.88 -8.87 31.38
C ALA A 428 -5.26 -9.27 30.84
N PHE A 429 -5.39 -9.58 29.54
CA PHE A 429 -6.65 -10.05 28.98
C PHE A 429 -7.04 -11.43 29.53
N GLU A 430 -6.07 -12.35 29.53
CA GLU A 430 -6.22 -13.72 30.02
C GLU A 430 -6.59 -13.73 31.52
N GLN A 431 -6.06 -12.79 32.30
CA GLN A 431 -6.34 -12.64 33.73
C GLN A 431 -7.61 -11.83 34.04
N ALA A 432 -8.14 -11.06 33.08
CA ALA A 432 -9.28 -10.18 33.32
C ALA A 432 -10.52 -11.00 33.75
N PRO A 433 -11.22 -10.62 34.84
CA PRO A 433 -12.36 -11.38 35.36
C PRO A 433 -13.38 -11.67 34.27
N SER A 434 -13.73 -12.93 34.14
CA SER A 434 -14.50 -13.42 33.00
C SER A 434 -15.95 -12.92 32.90
N GLY A 435 -16.50 -12.39 33.99
CA GLY A 435 -17.81 -11.72 34.02
C GLY A 435 -17.77 -10.21 33.72
N ARG A 436 -16.58 -9.61 33.54
CA ARG A 436 -16.44 -8.20 33.17
C ARG A 436 -16.36 -8.04 31.65
N ARG A 437 -16.76 -6.88 31.13
CA ARG A 437 -16.45 -6.49 29.75
C ARG A 437 -14.99 -6.03 29.67
N VAL A 438 -14.40 -6.02 28.48
CA VAL A 438 -12.98 -5.68 28.28
C VAL A 438 -12.82 -4.56 27.26
N LEU A 439 -12.01 -3.57 27.62
CA LEU A 439 -11.54 -2.49 26.74
C LEU A 439 -10.02 -2.57 26.68
N GLY A 440 -9.46 -2.93 25.52
CA GLY A 440 -8.04 -3.16 25.34
C GLY A 440 -7.34 -2.09 24.50
N PHE A 441 -6.20 -1.64 25.01
CA PHE A 441 -5.27 -0.73 24.36
C PHE A 441 -3.88 -1.36 24.34
N MET A 442 -3.69 -2.33 23.45
CA MET A 442 -2.49 -3.17 23.39
C MET A 442 -1.23 -2.31 23.21
N ALA A 443 -0.30 -2.43 24.15
CA ALA A 443 0.94 -1.69 24.16
C ALA A 443 1.78 -1.98 22.89
N LYS A 444 2.67 -1.05 22.55
CA LYS A 444 3.62 -1.25 21.46
C LYS A 444 4.44 -2.52 21.72
N GLY A 445 4.62 -3.37 20.72
CA GLY A 445 5.29 -4.67 20.90
C GLY A 445 4.33 -5.84 21.09
N THR A 446 3.15 -5.60 21.66
CA THR A 446 2.19 -6.67 21.96
C THR A 446 1.60 -7.31 20.70
N LEU A 447 1.43 -6.53 19.63
CA LEU A 447 0.83 -6.99 18.37
C LEU A 447 1.87 -7.26 17.27
N ASP A 448 3.14 -7.43 17.64
CA ASP A 448 4.27 -7.38 16.69
C ASP A 448 4.70 -8.75 16.15
N ASN A 449 4.16 -9.86 16.65
CA ASN A 449 4.47 -11.21 16.14
C ASN A 449 3.26 -11.85 15.44
N GLU A 450 3.48 -12.95 14.73
CA GLU A 450 2.47 -13.64 13.93
C GLU A 450 1.36 -14.33 14.74
N THR A 451 1.56 -14.61 16.02
CA THR A 451 0.59 -15.32 16.88
C THR A 451 -0.24 -14.40 17.78
N CYS A 452 -0.01 -13.08 17.72
CA CYS A 452 -0.63 -12.15 18.65
C CYS A 452 -2.15 -12.11 18.51
N LEU A 453 -2.69 -12.14 17.29
CA LEU A 453 -4.14 -12.11 17.06
C LEU A 453 -4.81 -13.44 17.41
N SER A 454 -4.16 -14.59 17.22
CA SER A 454 -4.72 -15.87 17.65
C SER A 454 -4.86 -15.96 19.16
N ARG A 455 -3.85 -15.51 19.93
CA ARG A 455 -3.95 -15.42 21.40
C ARG A 455 -5.13 -14.56 21.85
N LEU A 456 -5.35 -13.40 21.24
CA LEU A 456 -6.51 -12.55 21.54
C LEU A 456 -7.83 -13.22 21.14
N THR A 457 -7.84 -13.91 19.99
CA THR A 457 -8.98 -14.68 19.49
C THR A 457 -9.38 -15.77 20.49
N ASP A 458 -8.43 -16.59 20.96
CA ASP A 458 -8.67 -17.67 21.92
C ASP A 458 -9.22 -17.13 23.26
N ALA A 459 -8.61 -16.06 23.79
CA ALA A 459 -9.05 -15.43 25.03
C ALA A 459 -10.46 -14.81 24.90
N ALA A 460 -10.79 -14.22 23.75
CA ALA A 460 -12.12 -13.70 23.48
C ALA A 460 -13.15 -14.83 23.33
N LEU A 461 -12.82 -15.92 22.63
CA LEU A 461 -13.69 -17.09 22.50
C LEU A 461 -14.04 -17.68 23.86
N ALA A 462 -13.09 -17.79 24.80
CA ALA A 462 -13.33 -18.27 26.16
C ALA A 462 -14.31 -17.37 26.98
N ARG A 463 -14.44 -16.09 26.60
CA ARG A 463 -15.35 -15.13 27.23
C ARG A 463 -16.72 -15.10 26.53
N LEU A 464 -16.73 -14.94 25.20
CA LEU A 464 -17.95 -14.77 24.40
C LEU A 464 -18.80 -16.04 24.35
N SER A 465 -18.17 -17.22 24.35
CA SER A 465 -18.86 -18.53 24.30
C SER A 465 -19.76 -18.83 25.50
N ARG A 466 -19.65 -18.05 26.58
CA ARG A 466 -20.49 -18.17 27.79
C ARG A 466 -21.90 -17.66 27.60
N ASN A 467 -22.16 -16.90 26.52
CA ASN A 467 -23.51 -16.46 26.22
C ASN A 467 -24.27 -17.60 25.53
N ASP A 468 -25.32 -18.08 26.19
CA ASP A 468 -26.14 -19.19 25.68
C ASP A 468 -26.84 -18.88 24.36
N LYS A 469 -27.06 -17.60 24.03
CA LYS A 469 -27.59 -17.18 22.73
C LYS A 469 -26.54 -17.19 21.62
N GLY A 470 -25.26 -17.36 21.94
CA GLY A 470 -24.14 -17.31 21.01
C GLY A 470 -23.50 -15.92 20.89
N PHE A 471 -22.62 -15.76 19.91
CA PHE A 471 -21.86 -14.52 19.73
C PHE A 471 -21.59 -14.14 18.28
N PHE A 472 -21.32 -12.85 18.08
CA PHE A 472 -20.64 -12.30 16.89
C PHE A 472 -19.24 -11.86 17.29
N MET A 473 -18.23 -12.25 16.52
CA MET A 473 -16.86 -11.77 16.72
C MET A 473 -16.28 -11.28 15.41
N MET A 474 -15.66 -10.10 15.43
CA MET A 474 -14.83 -9.61 14.33
C MET A 474 -13.38 -9.51 14.81
N VAL A 475 -12.45 -10.07 14.03
CA VAL A 475 -11.01 -10.02 14.27
C VAL A 475 -10.33 -9.41 13.05
N GLU A 476 -9.53 -8.37 13.23
CA GLU A 476 -8.85 -7.67 12.14
C GLU A 476 -7.33 -7.64 12.30
N CYS A 477 -6.60 -7.84 11.20
CA CYS A 477 -5.20 -7.44 11.07
C CYS A 477 -5.03 -6.30 10.06
N THR A 478 -4.52 -5.14 10.50
CA THR A 478 -4.20 -3.98 9.62
C THR A 478 -2.80 -4.05 9.00
N ILE A 479 -1.94 -4.96 9.48
CA ILE A 479 -0.52 -4.97 9.11
C ILE A 479 -0.31 -5.31 7.63
N THR A 480 -1.21 -6.07 7.02
CA THR A 480 -1.14 -6.44 5.60
C THR A 480 -1.34 -5.22 4.70
N ASP A 481 -2.31 -4.35 4.99
CA ASP A 481 -2.53 -3.07 4.30
C ASP A 481 -1.28 -2.17 4.40
N GLY A 482 -0.71 -2.04 5.60
CA GLY A 482 0.55 -1.33 5.80
C GLY A 482 1.72 -1.92 4.98
N GLY A 483 1.71 -3.25 4.76
CA GLY A 483 2.65 -3.94 3.87
C GLY A 483 2.46 -3.55 2.40
N GLY A 484 1.21 -3.49 1.93
CA GLY A 484 0.85 -3.01 0.60
C GLY A 484 1.21 -1.54 0.37
N HIS A 485 0.80 -0.63 1.26
CA HIS A 485 1.16 0.79 1.18
C HIS A 485 2.67 1.02 1.22
N GLY A 486 3.40 0.24 2.01
CA GLY A 486 4.85 0.35 2.16
C GLY A 486 5.66 -0.36 1.08
N ASN A 487 5.03 -1.12 0.16
CA ASN A 487 5.68 -2.10 -0.70
C ASN A 487 6.71 -2.93 0.11
N ASN A 488 6.24 -3.49 1.21
CA ASN A 488 7.05 -4.12 2.24
C ASN A 488 6.62 -5.59 2.41
N PRO A 489 7.32 -6.54 1.77
CA PRO A 489 6.95 -7.95 1.82
C PRO A 489 7.02 -8.55 3.23
N GLU A 490 7.89 -8.05 4.10
CA GLU A 490 8.00 -8.52 5.49
C GLU A 490 6.73 -8.21 6.29
N LEU A 491 6.19 -7.00 6.12
CA LEU A 491 4.92 -6.63 6.75
C LEU A 491 3.75 -7.40 6.15
N THR A 492 3.72 -7.56 4.82
CA THR A 492 2.68 -8.33 4.13
C THR A 492 2.62 -9.78 4.61
N VAL A 493 3.78 -10.46 4.69
CA VAL A 493 3.87 -11.85 5.15
C VAL A 493 3.48 -11.95 6.62
N ARG A 494 4.01 -11.09 7.49
CA ARG A 494 3.69 -11.10 8.92
C ARG A 494 2.21 -10.83 9.18
N GLY A 495 1.62 -9.85 8.51
CA GLY A 495 0.20 -9.50 8.65
C GLY A 495 -0.71 -10.63 8.16
N THR A 496 -0.41 -11.19 6.98
CA THR A 496 -1.16 -12.33 6.43
C THR A 496 -1.07 -13.56 7.36
N LEU A 497 0.08 -13.78 8.01
CA LEU A 497 0.23 -14.84 9.01
C LEU A 497 -0.53 -14.56 10.31
N GLN A 498 -0.63 -13.31 10.77
CA GLN A 498 -1.50 -12.98 11.90
C GLN A 498 -2.97 -13.29 11.60
N VAL A 499 -3.41 -13.01 10.38
CA VAL A 499 -4.74 -13.43 9.91
C VAL A 499 -4.85 -14.96 9.92
N ASP A 500 -3.91 -15.67 9.30
CA ASP A 500 -3.98 -17.13 9.20
C ASP A 500 -3.94 -17.83 10.58
N TRP A 501 -3.19 -17.30 11.54
CA TRP A 501 -3.21 -17.76 12.94
C TRP A 501 -4.56 -17.51 13.62
N ALA A 502 -5.18 -16.34 13.42
CA ALA A 502 -6.52 -16.06 13.93
C ALA A 502 -7.58 -16.98 13.29
N VAL A 503 -7.45 -17.26 11.99
CA VAL A 503 -8.29 -18.23 11.26
C VAL A 503 -8.10 -19.63 11.83
N HIS A 504 -6.86 -20.05 12.10
CA HIS A 504 -6.58 -21.32 12.75
C HIS A 504 -7.33 -21.45 14.08
N SER A 505 -7.21 -20.47 14.99
CA SER A 505 -7.97 -20.46 16.25
C SER A 505 -9.49 -20.53 16.05
N ALA A 506 -10.03 -19.73 15.12
CA ALA A 506 -11.46 -19.68 14.85
C ALA A 506 -11.98 -21.03 14.28
N VAL A 507 -11.23 -21.66 13.38
CA VAL A 507 -11.59 -22.93 12.74
C VAL A 507 -11.44 -24.09 13.73
N GLU A 508 -10.41 -24.07 14.57
CA GLU A 508 -10.23 -25.04 15.65
C GLU A 508 -11.38 -24.97 16.68
N TYR A 509 -11.84 -23.77 17.01
CA TYR A 509 -13.04 -23.58 17.80
C TYR A 509 -14.28 -24.13 17.08
N ALA A 510 -14.47 -23.76 15.81
CA ALA A 510 -15.64 -24.16 15.04
C ALA A 510 -15.75 -25.67 14.84
N ARG A 511 -14.63 -26.38 14.60
CA ARG A 511 -14.63 -27.84 14.46
C ARG A 511 -14.96 -28.56 15.77
N GLN A 512 -14.60 -27.98 16.92
CA GLN A 512 -14.89 -28.57 18.23
C GLN A 512 -16.36 -28.41 18.64
N HIS A 513 -17.01 -27.31 18.23
CA HIS A 513 -18.38 -26.98 18.67
C HIS A 513 -19.44 -27.34 17.62
N GLY A 514 -19.11 -27.31 16.33
CA GLY A 514 -20.01 -27.70 15.23
C GLY A 514 -21.16 -26.73 14.93
N ASP A 515 -21.26 -25.61 15.64
CA ASP A 515 -22.33 -24.61 15.55
C ASP A 515 -21.82 -23.20 15.21
N THR A 516 -20.57 -23.08 14.76
CA THR A 516 -19.90 -21.80 14.51
C THR A 516 -19.54 -21.64 13.03
N LEU A 517 -19.93 -20.52 12.44
CA LEU A 517 -19.51 -20.09 11.11
C LEU A 517 -18.25 -19.23 11.23
N VAL A 518 -17.22 -19.58 10.46
CA VAL A 518 -16.01 -18.77 10.29
C VAL A 518 -16.01 -18.22 8.87
N LEU A 519 -15.84 -16.90 8.76
CA LEU A 519 -15.69 -16.16 7.51
C LEU A 519 -14.33 -15.47 7.53
N VAL A 520 -13.62 -15.52 6.42
CA VAL A 520 -12.31 -14.86 6.24
C VAL A 520 -12.36 -14.05 4.97
N THR A 521 -12.06 -12.75 5.04
CA THR A 521 -11.97 -11.90 3.85
C THR A 521 -11.06 -10.70 4.09
N ALA A 522 -11.05 -9.76 3.14
CA ALA A 522 -10.45 -8.45 3.28
C ALA A 522 -11.50 -7.36 3.00
N ASP A 523 -11.20 -6.14 3.38
CA ASP A 523 -12.02 -4.96 3.09
C ASP A 523 -11.72 -4.39 1.69
N HIS A 524 -10.47 -4.45 1.24
CA HIS A 524 -9.99 -4.13 -0.12
C HIS A 524 -8.61 -4.79 -0.40
N GLU A 525 -8.08 -4.61 -1.62
CA GLU A 525 -6.71 -5.01 -1.96
C GLU A 525 -5.78 -3.81 -1.89
N THR A 526 -4.54 -4.01 -1.39
CA THR A 526 -3.51 -2.97 -1.37
C THR A 526 -2.21 -3.41 -2.04
N GLY A 527 -1.75 -2.60 -3.00
CA GLY A 527 -0.41 -2.67 -3.55
C GLY A 527 -0.27 -3.36 -4.92
N ALA A 528 -1.33 -4.00 -5.42
CA ALA A 528 -1.30 -4.83 -6.63
C ALA A 528 -0.11 -5.80 -6.64
N LEU A 529 -0.04 -6.59 -5.57
CA LEU A 529 1.10 -7.48 -5.30
C LEU A 529 1.09 -8.70 -6.23
N THR A 530 2.24 -8.98 -6.85
CA THR A 530 2.52 -10.21 -7.56
C THR A 530 3.78 -10.89 -7.03
N SER A 531 3.79 -12.22 -7.05
CA SER A 531 4.94 -13.01 -6.59
C SER A 531 5.11 -14.27 -7.41
N ASN A 532 6.37 -14.64 -7.69
CA ASN A 532 6.72 -15.89 -8.37
C ASN A 532 7.89 -16.56 -7.67
N LEU A 533 7.85 -17.89 -7.55
CA LEU A 533 8.93 -18.70 -6.98
C LEU A 533 9.65 -19.42 -8.12
N THR A 534 10.93 -19.13 -8.32
CA THR A 534 11.77 -19.77 -9.36
C THR A 534 13.11 -20.16 -8.76
N ASP A 535 13.50 -21.42 -8.88
CA ASP A 535 14.75 -21.98 -8.31
C ASP A 535 14.94 -21.64 -6.82
N GLY A 536 13.86 -21.70 -6.05
CA GLY A 536 13.85 -21.37 -4.62
C GLY A 536 13.93 -19.88 -4.29
N LYS A 537 13.97 -19.00 -5.30
CA LYS A 537 14.02 -17.54 -5.14
C LYS A 537 12.65 -16.93 -5.40
N LEU A 538 12.21 -16.10 -4.46
CA LEU A 538 10.95 -15.38 -4.56
C LEU A 538 11.17 -14.04 -5.24
N ALA A 539 10.59 -13.87 -6.43
CA ALA A 539 10.45 -12.57 -7.09
C ALA A 539 9.16 -11.92 -6.59
N ILE A 540 9.24 -10.65 -6.19
CA ILE A 540 8.16 -9.90 -5.57
C ILE A 540 8.08 -8.53 -6.25
N ASP A 541 6.89 -8.16 -6.73
CA ASP A 541 6.63 -6.86 -7.33
C ASP A 541 5.29 -6.32 -6.82
N TYR A 542 5.30 -5.04 -6.42
CA TYR A 542 4.10 -4.26 -6.11
C TYR A 542 3.92 -3.22 -7.21
N ALA A 543 2.73 -3.12 -7.81
CA ALA A 543 2.49 -2.17 -8.91
C ALA A 543 2.08 -0.77 -8.42
N THR A 544 1.61 -0.64 -7.17
CA THR A 544 1.20 0.62 -6.56
C THR A 544 1.49 0.62 -5.06
N THR A 545 1.42 1.79 -4.41
CA THR A 545 1.40 1.93 -2.94
C THR A 545 0.01 2.31 -2.45
N SER A 546 -1.04 2.07 -3.23
CA SER A 546 -2.43 2.43 -2.94
C SER A 546 -3.31 1.19 -2.93
N HIS A 547 -4.54 1.34 -2.43
CA HIS A 547 -5.57 0.34 -2.64
C HIS A 547 -5.86 0.16 -4.14
N THR A 548 -6.43 -0.98 -4.52
CA THR A 548 -6.95 -1.24 -5.87
C THR A 548 -8.38 -1.79 -5.83
N ASP A 549 -9.00 -1.88 -7.00
CA ASP A 549 -10.34 -2.43 -7.20
C ASP A 549 -10.32 -3.93 -7.52
N MET A 550 -9.17 -4.60 -7.39
CA MET A 550 -9.09 -6.04 -7.55
C MET A 550 -9.95 -6.73 -6.48
N PRO A 551 -10.80 -7.71 -6.86
CA PRO A 551 -11.56 -8.48 -5.90
C PRO A 551 -10.66 -9.14 -4.85
N VAL A 552 -11.15 -9.22 -3.62
CA VAL A 552 -10.47 -9.90 -2.52
C VAL A 552 -11.04 -11.30 -2.34
N ARG A 553 -10.27 -12.19 -1.72
CA ARG A 553 -10.72 -13.56 -1.46
C ARG A 553 -11.73 -13.59 -0.32
N ILE A 554 -12.68 -14.51 -0.39
CA ILE A 554 -13.48 -14.95 0.74
C ILE A 554 -13.30 -16.45 0.95
N PHE A 555 -13.18 -16.86 2.21
CA PHE A 555 -13.13 -18.26 2.63
C PHE A 555 -14.14 -18.49 3.76
N ALA A 556 -14.79 -19.65 3.79
CA ALA A 556 -15.80 -19.96 4.80
C ALA A 556 -15.81 -21.42 5.24
N TYR A 557 -16.13 -21.64 6.52
CA TYR A 557 -16.30 -22.95 7.14
C TYR A 557 -17.37 -22.93 8.24
N GLY A 558 -18.12 -24.02 8.37
CA GLY A 558 -19.19 -24.16 9.36
C GLY A 558 -20.61 -23.94 8.81
N PRO A 559 -21.65 -23.98 9.65
CA PRO A 559 -23.05 -23.92 9.21
C PRO A 559 -23.37 -22.68 8.37
N GLY A 560 -23.90 -22.88 7.16
CA GLY A 560 -24.24 -21.80 6.23
C GLY A 560 -23.08 -21.28 5.37
N ALA A 561 -21.88 -21.87 5.47
CA ALA A 561 -20.69 -21.45 4.72
C ALA A 561 -20.90 -21.49 3.19
N GLU A 562 -21.72 -22.41 2.68
CA GLU A 562 -22.00 -22.58 1.25
C GLU A 562 -22.57 -21.32 0.57
N ARG A 563 -23.12 -20.39 1.37
CA ARG A 563 -23.68 -19.11 0.90
C ARG A 563 -22.63 -18.05 0.55
N PHE A 564 -21.36 -18.30 0.84
CA PHE A 564 -20.25 -17.37 0.64
C PHE A 564 -19.28 -17.80 -0.48
N GLY A 565 -19.63 -18.85 -1.24
CA GLY A 565 -18.86 -19.29 -2.39
C GLY A 565 -19.19 -18.50 -3.67
N GLY A 566 -18.30 -18.58 -4.66
CA GLY A 566 -18.49 -17.89 -5.95
C GLY A 566 -18.08 -16.42 -5.90
N THR A 567 -18.72 -15.58 -6.71
CA THR A 567 -18.44 -14.13 -6.76
C THR A 567 -19.58 -13.37 -6.08
N ILE A 568 -19.26 -12.62 -5.02
CA ILE A 568 -20.22 -11.86 -4.22
C ILE A 568 -19.82 -10.39 -4.12
N ASP A 569 -20.72 -9.54 -3.65
CA ASP A 569 -20.38 -8.18 -3.21
C ASP A 569 -20.18 -8.15 -1.69
N ASN A 570 -19.31 -7.28 -1.18
CA ASN A 570 -19.06 -7.19 0.26
C ASN A 570 -20.32 -6.83 1.09
N THR A 571 -21.37 -6.28 0.46
CA THR A 571 -22.68 -6.07 1.10
C THR A 571 -23.48 -7.36 1.32
N ASP A 572 -23.20 -8.41 0.57
CA ASP A 572 -23.89 -9.70 0.70
C ASP A 572 -23.50 -10.41 1.99
N ILE A 573 -22.31 -10.10 2.53
CA ILE A 573 -21.81 -10.70 3.78
C ILE A 573 -22.73 -10.37 4.94
N ALA A 574 -22.99 -9.07 5.20
CA ALA A 574 -23.87 -8.64 6.28
C ALA A 574 -25.30 -9.18 6.12
N LYS A 575 -25.84 -9.12 4.89
CA LYS A 575 -27.19 -9.60 4.58
C LYS A 575 -27.34 -11.10 4.83
N THR A 576 -26.33 -11.88 4.42
CA THR A 576 -26.31 -13.33 4.60
C THR A 576 -26.13 -13.69 6.07
N VAL A 577 -25.24 -13.02 6.78
CA VAL A 577 -25.06 -13.17 8.25
C VAL A 577 -26.37 -12.92 9.00
N ALA A 578 -27.08 -11.82 8.70
CA ALA A 578 -28.38 -11.54 9.31
C ALA A 578 -29.41 -12.63 8.98
N SER A 579 -29.50 -13.04 7.70
CA SER A 579 -30.43 -14.08 7.25
C SER A 579 -30.18 -15.44 7.91
N LEU A 580 -28.93 -15.78 8.21
CA LEU A 580 -28.55 -17.02 8.90
C LEU A 580 -29.07 -17.07 10.35
N TRP A 581 -29.30 -15.91 10.96
CA TRP A 581 -30.00 -15.79 12.24
C TRP A 581 -31.51 -15.54 12.11
N SER A 582 -32.06 -15.69 10.90
CA SER A 582 -33.46 -15.37 10.58
C SER A 582 -33.82 -13.91 10.89
N LEU A 583 -32.86 -13.00 10.70
CA LEU A 583 -33.02 -11.56 10.87
C LEU A 583 -32.93 -10.85 9.52
N THR A 584 -33.40 -9.61 9.47
CA THR A 584 -33.24 -8.71 8.32
C THR A 584 -32.62 -7.42 8.83
N LEU A 585 -31.63 -6.89 8.08
CA LEU A 585 -31.04 -5.59 8.39
C LEU A 585 -32.10 -4.49 8.19
N PRO A 586 -32.34 -3.62 9.20
CA PRO A 586 -33.28 -2.52 9.07
C PRO A 586 -32.94 -1.58 7.91
N PRO A 587 -33.94 -0.92 7.30
CA PRO A 587 -33.67 0.10 6.29
C PRO A 587 -32.92 1.30 6.90
N PRO A 588 -32.18 2.08 6.09
CA PRO A 588 -31.45 3.25 6.56
C PRO A 588 -32.33 4.24 7.33
N GLY A 589 -31.86 4.66 8.51
CA GLY A 589 -32.58 5.56 9.42
C GLY A 589 -33.55 4.88 10.38
N ALA A 590 -33.84 3.58 10.21
CA ALA A 590 -34.67 2.81 11.13
C ALA A 590 -33.86 2.15 12.26
N VAL A 591 -32.77 2.80 12.70
CA VAL A 591 -31.93 2.27 13.78
C VAL A 591 -32.75 2.29 15.06
N GLN A 592 -32.98 1.10 15.62
CA GLN A 592 -33.57 0.96 16.94
C GLN A 592 -32.50 1.29 17.98
N ASP A 593 -32.80 2.27 18.85
CA ASP A 593 -32.00 2.48 20.06
C ASP A 593 -32.01 1.17 20.88
N ASP A 594 -30.87 0.78 21.47
CA ASP A 594 -30.82 -0.39 22.36
C ASP A 594 -31.85 -0.16 23.48
N PRO A 595 -32.89 -0.99 23.63
CA PRO A 595 -33.94 -0.75 24.62
C PRO A 595 -33.44 -0.75 26.08
N ALA A 596 -32.18 -1.14 26.32
CA ALA A 596 -31.51 -1.04 27.61
C ALA A 596 -30.75 0.29 27.84
N LYS A 597 -30.81 1.24 26.90
CA LYS A 597 -30.22 2.60 26.97
C LYS A 597 -31.23 3.63 26.48
#